data_AF-A0A2Z6R205-F1
#
_entry.id   AF-A0A2Z6R205-F1
#
_cell.length_a   1.000
_cell.length_b   1.000
_cell.length_c   1.000
_cell.angle_alpha   90.00
_cell.angle_beta   90.00
_cell.angle_gamma   90.00
#
_symmetry.space_group_name_H-M   'P 1'
#
loop_
_entity.id
_entity.type
_entity.pdbx_description
1 polymer ?
#
loop_
_entity_poly.entity_id
_entity_poly.type
_entity_poly.pdbx_seq_one_letter_code
_entity_poly.pdbx_strand_id
1 'polypeptide(L)'
;MTYNLSPDKIILSRKRAESLKESSKKLHEINFQFNGRDVLAWSIEHENQAEMKGLYPKVLEELLIRRNLLKRRLAPLKDKKEELEKEISLAEARGEDVTDALKSEYSSVSFIVASGGVTSAGQQNIKLIADLVRSKGFGVKYGDTDSLYLVCPEEYFQECDEKYFSEKISKEKYWEGMVGISMEAMSKLRGEVNDFFREDNGSPYLKMAYEEVLFPVVFTGKKKYYGILHTSKPNFNNKLFIRGVEIVKRGQSKHFREVGKKVMDESMRLDNDNTRTLHQIVEDVLKETINDISQIDLNGVIKTAVHTREEADAKRLIKKGLTPEPYLYEIPEPGERFEYIVVENDSSQRVGDKMEYPEVVRRLGKKIDISYYLKTVVGLYARFINYDDRHQPSSEIVLGALKKLKDGNKAGDSKADDGGVNGDDLDEDKDDEDEMDEDEVSKIRDALAQKSAEKWIRGYIKSQHDGPKKDKTIISHLWEGARIYAKKIFDTTYADKGEHLT
;
A
#
# COMPACT_ATOMS: atom_id res chain seq x y z
N MET A 1 23.84 14.30 -20.43
CA MET A 1 24.68 15.41 -20.92
C MET A 1 26.10 14.93 -21.14
N THR A 2 26.85 14.56 -20.09
CA THR A 2 28.28 14.18 -20.12
C THR A 2 28.70 13.22 -21.23
N TYR A 3 28.05 12.07 -21.37
CA TYR A 3 28.47 11.03 -22.34
C TYR A 3 27.88 11.22 -23.75
N ASN A 4 27.26 12.37 -24.02
CA ASN A 4 26.66 12.69 -25.31
C ASN A 4 25.68 11.64 -25.88
N LEU A 5 24.96 10.93 -25.00
CA LEU A 5 24.01 9.88 -25.40
C LEU A 5 22.80 10.48 -26.11
N SER A 6 22.89 10.57 -27.44
CA SER A 6 21.88 11.12 -28.33
C SER A 6 21.89 10.33 -29.64
N PRO A 7 20.75 9.94 -30.21
CA PRO A 7 20.70 9.09 -31.40
C PRO A 7 21.57 9.58 -32.57
N ASP A 8 21.64 10.90 -32.77
CA ASP A 8 22.46 11.56 -33.80
C ASP A 8 23.98 11.48 -33.56
N LYS A 9 24.41 11.06 -32.37
CA LYS A 9 25.81 10.92 -31.96
C LYS A 9 26.20 9.50 -31.59
N ILE A 10 25.27 8.53 -31.68
CA ILE A 10 25.55 7.11 -31.48
C ILE A 10 26.11 6.49 -32.76
N ILE A 11 27.16 5.69 -32.59
CA ILE A 11 27.83 4.93 -33.63
C ILE A 11 27.65 3.45 -33.30
N LEU A 12 27.00 2.71 -34.20
CA LEU A 12 26.79 1.27 -34.05
C LEU A 12 27.84 0.43 -34.78
N SER A 13 28.53 1.03 -35.75
CA SER A 13 29.51 0.33 -36.58
C SER A 13 30.92 0.46 -36.01
N ARG A 14 31.53 -0.66 -35.65
CA ARG A 14 32.93 -0.74 -35.18
C ARG A 14 33.92 -0.08 -36.14
N LYS A 15 33.81 -0.37 -37.44
CA LYS A 15 34.63 0.25 -38.50
C LYS A 15 34.55 1.79 -38.51
N ARG A 16 33.36 2.34 -38.23
CA ARG A 16 33.14 3.80 -38.19
C ARG A 16 33.70 4.39 -36.89
N ALA A 17 33.60 3.66 -35.79
CA ALA A 17 34.22 4.06 -34.52
C ALA A 17 35.75 4.07 -34.60
N GLU A 18 36.35 3.06 -35.23
CA GLU A 18 37.81 2.97 -35.46
C GLU A 18 38.30 4.12 -36.35
N SER A 19 37.63 4.39 -37.48
CA SER A 19 37.95 5.53 -38.34
C SER A 19 37.82 6.88 -37.62
N LEU A 20 36.83 7.04 -36.73
CA LEU A 20 36.68 8.26 -35.94
C LEU A 20 37.77 8.40 -34.86
N LYS A 21 38.19 7.30 -34.24
CA LYS A 21 39.34 7.28 -33.32
C LYS A 21 40.64 7.67 -34.04
N GLU A 22 40.86 7.15 -35.26
CA GLU A 22 41.99 7.52 -36.11
C GLU A 22 41.96 9.02 -36.49
N SER A 23 40.76 9.59 -36.67
CA SER A 23 40.56 11.04 -36.86
C SER A 23 40.67 11.89 -35.57
N SER A 24 41.26 11.34 -34.50
CA SER A 24 41.46 11.99 -33.19
C SER A 24 40.16 12.40 -32.46
N LYS A 25 39.02 11.79 -32.77
CA LYS A 25 37.79 11.99 -31.98
C LYS A 25 37.76 11.02 -30.80
N LYS A 26 37.52 11.56 -29.60
CA LYS A 26 37.29 10.74 -28.41
C LYS A 26 35.89 10.13 -28.45
N LEU A 27 35.81 8.85 -28.13
CA LEU A 27 34.57 8.10 -28.11
C LEU A 27 34.39 7.45 -26.74
N HIS A 28 33.15 7.43 -26.25
CA HIS A 28 32.77 6.58 -25.12
C HIS A 28 32.21 5.28 -25.64
N GLU A 29 32.71 4.16 -25.13
CA GLU A 29 32.18 2.84 -25.43
C GLU A 29 30.97 2.54 -24.55
N ILE A 30 29.96 1.94 -25.17
CA ILE A 30 28.69 1.57 -24.56
C ILE A 30 28.55 0.07 -24.78
N ASN A 31 28.62 -0.71 -23.70
CA ASN A 31 28.50 -2.16 -23.75
C ASN A 31 27.58 -2.65 -22.63
N PHE A 32 26.44 -3.25 -22.99
CA PHE A 32 25.48 -3.80 -22.04
C PHE A 32 24.59 -4.87 -22.68
N GLN A 33 23.96 -5.71 -21.86
CA GLN A 33 23.02 -6.73 -22.34
C GLN A 33 21.58 -6.20 -22.35
N PHE A 34 20.85 -6.43 -23.44
CA PHE A 34 19.44 -6.06 -23.60
C PHE A 34 18.66 -7.18 -24.29
N ASN A 35 17.57 -7.66 -23.66
CA ASN A 35 16.77 -8.80 -24.15
C ASN A 35 17.62 -10.04 -24.51
N GLY A 36 18.61 -10.35 -23.66
CA GLY A 36 19.52 -11.49 -23.86
C GLY A 36 20.56 -11.31 -24.96
N ARG A 37 20.69 -10.11 -25.55
CA ARG A 37 21.68 -9.79 -26.58
C ARG A 37 22.68 -8.76 -26.06
N ASP A 38 23.95 -8.93 -26.41
CA ASP A 38 24.98 -7.92 -26.14
C ASP A 38 24.86 -6.77 -27.14
N VAL A 39 24.74 -5.55 -26.61
CA VAL A 39 24.67 -4.30 -27.38
C VAL A 39 25.99 -3.57 -27.20
N LEU A 40 26.73 -3.43 -28.31
CA LEU A 40 27.96 -2.65 -28.38
C LEU A 40 27.76 -1.42 -29.27
N ALA A 41 28.06 -0.24 -28.75
CA ALA A 41 27.99 1.03 -29.46
C ALA A 41 29.03 2.01 -28.94
N TRP A 42 29.19 3.14 -29.61
CA TRP A 42 30.01 4.25 -29.16
C TRP A 42 29.24 5.56 -29.25
N SER A 43 29.52 6.51 -28.36
CA SER A 43 29.09 7.91 -28.51
C SER A 43 30.30 8.82 -28.69
N ILE A 44 30.16 9.86 -29.51
CA ILE A 44 31.21 10.85 -29.69
C ILE A 44 31.25 11.77 -28.47
N GLU A 45 32.42 11.93 -27.84
CA GLU A 45 32.58 12.89 -26.76
C GLU A 45 32.41 14.33 -27.30
N HIS A 46 31.62 15.14 -26.62
CA HIS A 46 31.33 16.49 -27.10
C HIS A 46 32.34 17.54 -26.65
N GLU A 47 33.23 17.23 -25.70
CA GLU A 47 34.29 18.14 -25.18
C GLU A 47 33.78 19.57 -24.85
N ASN A 48 32.56 19.65 -24.32
CA ASN A 48 31.79 20.90 -24.14
C ASN A 48 31.60 21.81 -25.37
N GLN A 49 31.93 21.36 -26.58
CA GLN A 49 31.70 22.08 -27.83
C GLN A 49 30.24 21.97 -28.26
N ALA A 50 29.58 23.11 -28.48
CA ALA A 50 28.16 23.17 -28.83
C ALA A 50 27.83 22.40 -30.12
N GLU A 51 28.73 22.41 -31.11
CA GLU A 51 28.54 21.70 -32.38
C GLU A 51 28.61 20.18 -32.23
N MET A 52 29.40 19.72 -31.26
CA MET A 52 29.64 18.30 -30.99
C MET A 52 28.56 17.69 -30.09
N LYS A 53 27.86 18.51 -29.29
CA LYS A 53 26.72 18.07 -28.48
C LYS A 53 25.57 17.58 -29.37
N GLY A 54 25.07 16.40 -29.07
CA GLY A 54 23.87 15.84 -29.68
C GLY A 54 22.61 16.59 -29.23
N LEU A 55 21.50 16.28 -29.89
CA LEU A 55 20.21 16.94 -29.61
C LEU A 55 19.80 16.80 -28.13
N TYR A 56 19.91 15.60 -27.56
CA TYR A 56 19.45 15.34 -26.19
C TYR A 56 20.24 16.13 -25.13
N PRO A 57 21.60 16.12 -25.12
CA PRO A 57 22.38 16.98 -24.23
C PRO A 57 22.06 18.47 -24.35
N LYS A 58 21.83 19.00 -25.57
CA LYS A 58 21.48 20.42 -25.79
C LYS A 58 20.16 20.79 -25.13
N VAL A 59 19.13 19.97 -25.32
CA VAL A 59 17.81 20.18 -24.70
C VAL A 59 17.91 20.12 -23.18
N LEU A 60 18.63 19.13 -22.64
CA LEU A 60 18.80 18.98 -21.19
C LEU A 60 19.58 20.15 -20.56
N GLU A 61 20.58 20.68 -21.25
CA GLU A 61 21.36 21.84 -20.80
C GLU A 61 20.49 23.11 -20.75
N GLU A 62 19.70 23.36 -21.80
CA GLU A 62 18.76 24.49 -21.84
C GLU A 62 17.71 24.39 -20.72
N LEU A 63 17.13 23.20 -20.51
CA LEU A 63 16.18 22.97 -19.42
C LEU A 63 16.83 23.20 -18.04
N LEU A 64 18.08 22.78 -17.86
CA LEU A 64 18.84 23.00 -16.64
C LEU A 64 19.10 24.49 -16.39
N ILE A 65 19.49 25.25 -17.42
CA ILE A 65 19.70 26.69 -17.35
C ILE A 65 18.40 27.40 -16.94
N ARG A 66 17.29 27.10 -17.62
CA ARG A 66 15.98 27.67 -17.29
C ARG A 66 15.55 27.34 -15.87
N ARG A 67 15.70 26.09 -15.45
CA ARG A 67 15.42 25.65 -14.07
C ARG A 67 16.25 26.43 -13.05
N ASN A 68 17.54 26.61 -13.30
CA ASN A 68 18.44 27.32 -12.39
C ASN A 68 18.15 28.83 -12.34
N LEU A 69 17.73 29.42 -13.47
CA LEU A 69 17.25 30.81 -13.50
C LEU A 69 15.98 30.97 -12.65
N LEU A 70 15.01 30.05 -12.81
CA LEU A 70 13.79 30.05 -11.99
C LEU A 70 14.10 29.85 -10.51
N LYS A 71 14.96 28.90 -10.15
CA LYS A 71 15.39 28.69 -8.75
C LYS A 71 15.98 29.95 -8.13
N ARG A 72 16.83 30.68 -8.87
CA ARG A 72 17.39 31.96 -8.39
C ARG A 72 16.33 33.03 -8.17
N ARG A 73 15.32 33.11 -9.04
CA ARG A 73 14.19 34.04 -8.88
C ARG A 73 13.27 33.67 -7.70
N LEU A 74 13.14 32.38 -7.41
CA LEU A 74 12.28 31.87 -6.33
C LEU A 74 12.96 31.82 -4.96
N ALA A 75 14.30 31.84 -4.89
CA ALA A 75 15.04 31.77 -3.63
C ALA A 75 14.64 32.85 -2.61
N PRO A 76 14.52 34.16 -2.98
CA PRO A 76 14.11 35.19 -2.04
C PRO A 76 12.71 34.97 -1.45
N LEU A 77 11.78 34.43 -2.24
CA LEU A 77 10.42 34.10 -1.77
C LEU A 77 10.45 32.94 -0.78
N LYS A 78 11.34 31.96 -0.99
CA LYS A 78 11.53 30.85 -0.07
C LYS A 78 12.08 31.33 1.28
N ASP A 79 13.12 32.16 1.25
CA ASP A 79 13.76 32.69 2.46
C ASP A 79 12.76 33.54 3.27
N LYS A 80 11.99 34.40 2.58
CA LYS A 80 10.92 35.20 3.18
C LYS A 80 9.81 34.34 3.80
N LYS A 81 9.44 33.23 3.15
CA LYS A 81 8.47 32.27 3.71
C LYS A 81 8.98 31.65 5.01
N GLU A 82 10.23 31.17 5.03
CA GLU A 82 10.84 30.55 6.21
C GLU A 82 10.98 31.52 7.40
N GLU A 83 11.20 32.81 7.12
CA GLU A 83 11.23 33.88 8.12
C GLU A 83 9.84 34.11 8.74
N LEU A 84 8.81 34.29 7.91
CA LEU A 84 7.43 34.47 8.36
C LEU A 84 6.91 33.26 9.16
N GLU A 85 7.27 32.03 8.78
CA GLU A 85 6.90 30.82 9.55
C GLU A 85 7.50 30.80 10.95
N LYS A 86 8.74 31.29 11.10
CA LYS A 86 9.36 31.43 12.42
C LYS A 86 8.67 32.49 13.26
N GLU A 87 8.32 33.62 12.66
CA GLU A 87 7.60 34.69 13.36
C GLU A 87 6.22 34.25 13.84
N ILE A 88 5.45 33.56 12.98
CA ILE A 88 4.16 32.96 13.34
C ILE A 88 4.33 31.97 14.50
N SER A 89 5.29 31.04 14.38
CA SER A 89 5.53 30.03 15.42
C SER A 89 5.95 30.66 16.77
N LEU A 90 6.70 31.78 16.73
CA LEU A 90 7.10 32.51 17.92
C LEU A 90 5.92 33.25 18.58
N ALA A 91 5.03 33.86 17.79
CA ALA A 91 3.82 34.51 18.29
C ALA A 91 2.89 33.49 18.95
N GLU A 92 2.65 32.34 18.30
CA GLU A 92 1.85 31.24 18.85
C GLU A 92 2.44 30.69 20.15
N ALA A 93 3.76 30.49 20.20
CA ALA A 93 4.44 30.02 21.41
C ALA A 93 4.37 31.02 22.58
N ARG A 94 4.19 32.32 22.30
CA ARG A 94 4.00 33.37 23.29
C ARG A 94 2.53 33.56 23.68
N GLY A 95 1.59 32.88 23.02
CA GLY A 95 0.16 33.09 23.20
C GLY A 95 -0.32 34.45 22.66
N GLU A 96 0.44 35.05 21.74
CA GLU A 96 0.08 36.28 21.05
C GLU A 96 -0.78 35.94 19.83
N ASP A 97 -1.79 36.78 19.55
CA ASP A 97 -2.61 36.61 18.35
C ASP A 97 -1.81 37.04 17.10
N VAL A 98 -1.88 36.24 16.05
CA VAL A 98 -1.12 36.47 14.82
C VAL A 98 -1.80 37.60 14.04
N THR A 99 -1.11 38.73 13.90
CA THR A 99 -1.68 39.92 13.25
C THR A 99 -2.15 39.68 11.83
N ASP A 100 -3.22 40.37 11.41
CA ASP A 100 -3.76 40.26 10.05
C ASP A 100 -2.78 40.70 8.97
N ALA A 101 -1.89 41.65 9.29
CA ALA A 101 -0.80 42.05 8.41
C ALA A 101 0.17 40.90 8.15
N LEU A 102 0.58 40.18 9.19
CA LEU A 102 1.47 39.02 9.08
C LEU A 102 0.80 37.86 8.34
N LYS A 103 -0.49 37.60 8.62
CA LYS A 103 -1.29 36.60 7.89
C LYS A 103 -1.39 36.93 6.40
N SER A 104 -1.66 38.20 6.06
CA SER A 104 -1.73 38.68 4.67
C SER A 104 -0.38 38.56 3.95
N GLU A 105 0.71 38.97 4.60
CA GLU A 105 2.05 38.88 4.05
C GLU A 105 2.48 37.41 3.85
N TYR A 106 2.22 36.55 4.83
CA TYR A 106 2.44 35.11 4.70
C TYR A 106 1.60 34.50 3.58
N SER A 107 0.31 34.85 3.45
CA SER A 107 -0.55 34.37 2.35
C SER A 107 0.00 34.76 0.98
N SER A 108 0.54 35.97 0.84
CA SER A 108 1.11 36.47 -0.41
C SER A 108 2.39 35.73 -0.86
N VAL A 109 3.16 35.15 0.09
CA VAL A 109 4.44 34.47 -0.18
C VAL A 109 4.33 32.94 -0.09
N SER A 110 3.41 32.42 0.72
CA SER A 110 3.24 30.99 0.98
C SER A 110 2.60 30.23 -0.18
N PHE A 111 2.12 30.94 -1.22
CA PHE A 111 1.35 30.37 -2.32
C PHE A 111 0.15 29.54 -1.84
N ILE A 112 -0.38 29.78 -0.64
CA ILE A 112 -1.49 28.98 -0.08
C ILE A 112 -2.70 29.05 -0.99
N VAL A 113 -3.07 30.24 -1.45
CA VAL A 113 -4.20 30.41 -2.40
C VAL A 113 -3.94 29.69 -3.71
N ALA A 114 -2.71 29.75 -4.24
CA ALA A 114 -2.36 29.04 -5.48
C ALA A 114 -2.33 27.51 -5.28
N SER A 115 -1.79 27.04 -4.16
CA SER A 115 -1.71 25.61 -3.82
C SER A 115 -3.10 25.04 -3.58
N GLY A 116 -3.91 25.74 -2.78
CA GLY A 116 -5.32 25.45 -2.54
C GLY A 116 -6.13 25.47 -3.83
N GLY A 117 -5.88 26.46 -4.70
CA GLY A 117 -6.48 26.55 -6.02
C GLY A 117 -6.13 25.35 -6.92
N VAL A 118 -4.86 24.92 -6.97
CA VAL A 118 -4.45 23.74 -7.72
C VAL A 118 -5.12 22.48 -7.20
N THR A 119 -5.16 22.27 -5.88
CA THR A 119 -5.84 21.10 -5.30
C THR A 119 -7.34 21.12 -5.53
N SER A 120 -7.98 22.27 -5.38
CA SER A 120 -9.44 22.41 -5.55
C SER A 120 -9.82 22.20 -7.01
N ALA A 121 -9.10 22.83 -7.94
CA ALA A 121 -9.30 22.61 -9.37
C ALA A 121 -9.04 21.15 -9.77
N GLY A 122 -8.01 20.50 -9.21
CA GLY A 122 -7.75 19.07 -9.43
C GLY A 122 -8.91 18.19 -8.96
N GLN A 123 -9.42 18.43 -7.75
CA GLN A 123 -10.57 17.72 -7.20
C GLN A 123 -11.86 17.95 -8.00
N GLN A 124 -12.12 19.18 -8.43
CA GLN A 124 -13.26 19.51 -9.26
C GLN A 124 -13.19 18.78 -10.61
N ASN A 125 -12.03 18.84 -11.27
CA ASN A 125 -11.84 18.20 -12.57
C ASN A 125 -11.97 16.67 -12.50
N ILE A 126 -11.42 16.02 -11.47
CA ILE A 126 -11.52 14.56 -11.35
C ILE A 126 -12.96 14.11 -11.07
N LYS A 127 -13.72 14.87 -10.26
CA LYS A 127 -15.15 14.62 -10.00
C LYS A 127 -15.98 14.83 -11.27
N LEU A 128 -15.74 15.92 -11.99
CA LEU A 128 -16.40 16.24 -13.25
C LEU A 128 -16.22 15.10 -14.27
N ILE A 129 -15.00 14.57 -14.41
CA ILE A 129 -14.77 13.43 -15.30
C ILE A 129 -15.41 12.15 -14.78
N ALA A 130 -15.37 11.90 -13.46
CA ALA A 130 -16.05 10.76 -12.87
C ALA A 130 -17.56 10.76 -13.19
N ASP A 131 -18.20 11.94 -13.19
CA ASP A 131 -19.62 12.07 -13.52
C ASP A 131 -19.87 11.95 -15.04
N LEU A 132 -19.00 12.53 -15.87
CA LEU A 132 -19.06 12.35 -17.32
C LEU A 132 -18.99 10.87 -17.72
N VAL A 133 -18.03 10.11 -17.18
CA VAL A 133 -17.88 8.70 -17.54
C VAL A 133 -19.05 7.85 -17.01
N ARG A 134 -19.59 8.17 -15.82
CA ARG A 134 -20.82 7.55 -15.30
C ARG A 134 -22.02 7.82 -16.19
N SER A 135 -22.18 9.04 -16.69
CA SER A 135 -23.27 9.39 -17.61
C SER A 135 -23.24 8.60 -18.93
N LYS A 136 -22.04 8.09 -19.30
CA LYS A 136 -21.82 7.22 -20.46
C LYS A 136 -21.93 5.72 -20.13
N GLY A 137 -22.33 5.37 -18.91
CA GLY A 137 -22.51 4.00 -18.45
C GLY A 137 -21.25 3.32 -17.89
N PHE A 138 -20.09 3.99 -17.88
CA PHE A 138 -18.88 3.41 -17.31
C PHE A 138 -18.94 3.41 -15.78
N GLY A 139 -18.52 2.31 -15.17
CA GLY A 139 -18.35 2.24 -13.72
C GLY A 139 -17.07 2.94 -13.27
N VAL A 140 -17.12 3.69 -12.17
CA VAL A 140 -15.91 4.22 -11.50
C VAL A 140 -15.63 3.32 -10.31
N LYS A 141 -14.59 2.48 -10.40
CA LYS A 141 -14.26 1.51 -9.35
C LYS A 141 -13.38 2.10 -8.26
N TYR A 142 -12.45 2.97 -8.64
CA TYR A 142 -11.52 3.63 -7.73
C TYR A 142 -11.06 4.97 -8.33
N GLY A 143 -10.78 5.94 -7.47
CA GLY A 143 -10.15 7.21 -7.84
C GLY A 143 -9.12 7.65 -6.80
N ASP A 144 -8.06 8.30 -7.27
CA ASP A 144 -7.10 9.03 -6.42
C ASP A 144 -7.05 10.51 -6.86
N THR A 145 -6.02 11.24 -6.44
CA THR A 145 -5.88 12.68 -6.75
C THR A 145 -5.85 12.99 -8.25
N ASP A 146 -5.29 12.12 -9.08
CA ASP A 146 -4.99 12.38 -10.49
C ASP A 146 -5.37 11.23 -11.45
N SER A 147 -6.07 10.22 -10.94
CA SER A 147 -6.33 8.97 -11.67
C SER A 147 -7.68 8.35 -11.32
N LEU A 148 -8.28 7.67 -12.29
CA LEU A 148 -9.51 6.90 -12.15
C LEU A 148 -9.30 5.49 -12.73
N TYR A 149 -9.69 4.46 -11.97
CA TYR A 149 -9.87 3.11 -12.48
C TYR A 149 -11.34 2.93 -12.86
N LEU A 150 -11.57 2.77 -14.15
CA LEU A 150 -12.88 2.65 -14.76
C LEU A 150 -13.18 1.19 -15.12
N VAL A 151 -14.47 0.87 -15.20
CA VAL A 151 -15.00 -0.43 -15.62
C VAL A 151 -15.90 -0.19 -16.83
N CYS A 152 -15.69 -0.96 -17.90
CA CYS A 152 -16.55 -0.87 -19.08
C CYS A 152 -17.97 -1.34 -18.74
N PRO A 153 -18.99 -0.79 -19.41
CA PRO A 153 -20.34 -1.34 -19.37
C PRO A 153 -20.35 -2.83 -19.75
N GLU A 154 -21.26 -3.61 -19.15
CA GLU A 154 -21.31 -5.07 -19.35
C GLU A 154 -21.56 -5.46 -20.81
N GLU A 155 -22.25 -4.60 -21.58
CA GLU A 155 -22.57 -4.81 -22.99
C GLU A 155 -21.32 -4.95 -23.86
N TYR A 156 -20.18 -4.38 -23.44
CA TYR A 156 -18.91 -4.52 -24.15
C TYR A 156 -18.39 -5.96 -24.13
N PHE A 157 -18.76 -6.74 -23.11
CA PHE A 157 -18.25 -8.09 -22.90
C PHE A 157 -19.19 -9.19 -23.39
N GLN A 158 -20.42 -8.85 -23.79
CA GLN A 158 -21.47 -9.82 -24.15
C GLN A 158 -21.00 -10.91 -25.13
N GLU A 159 -20.34 -10.54 -26.24
CA GLU A 159 -19.86 -11.53 -27.22
C GLU A 159 -18.75 -12.42 -26.63
N CYS A 160 -17.90 -11.87 -25.77
CA CYS A 160 -16.84 -12.58 -25.08
C CYS A 160 -17.42 -13.57 -24.06
N ASP A 161 -18.41 -13.11 -23.30
CA ASP A 161 -19.15 -13.88 -22.29
C ASP A 161 -19.89 -15.06 -22.93
N GLU A 162 -20.65 -14.81 -24.00
CA GLU A 162 -21.39 -15.85 -24.73
C GLU A 162 -20.46 -16.96 -25.26
N LYS A 163 -19.28 -16.60 -25.78
CA LYS A 163 -18.28 -17.57 -26.24
C LYS A 163 -17.73 -18.40 -25.08
N TYR A 164 -17.48 -17.77 -23.94
CA TYR A 164 -16.94 -18.46 -22.76
C TYR A 164 -17.97 -19.39 -22.13
N PHE A 165 -19.21 -18.92 -21.89
CA PHE A 165 -20.29 -19.73 -21.33
C PHE A 165 -20.77 -20.85 -22.26
N SER A 166 -20.57 -20.70 -23.58
CA SER A 166 -20.79 -21.78 -24.54
C SER A 166 -19.61 -22.78 -24.62
N GLU A 167 -18.62 -22.67 -23.73
CA GLU A 167 -17.38 -23.46 -23.70
C GLU A 167 -16.55 -23.41 -25.00
N LYS A 168 -16.75 -22.37 -25.83
CA LYS A 168 -16.05 -22.23 -27.12
C LYS A 168 -14.63 -21.72 -26.96
N ILE A 169 -14.32 -21.06 -25.84
CA ILE A 169 -13.01 -20.49 -25.53
C ILE A 169 -12.58 -20.83 -24.11
N SER A 170 -11.27 -20.92 -23.87
CA SER A 170 -10.71 -21.11 -22.53
C SER A 170 -10.84 -19.84 -21.67
N LYS A 171 -10.72 -19.98 -20.34
CA LYS A 171 -10.69 -18.85 -19.40
C LYS A 171 -9.56 -17.87 -19.71
N GLU A 172 -8.39 -18.37 -20.11
CA GLU A 172 -7.27 -17.56 -20.58
C GLU A 172 -7.69 -16.67 -21.77
N LYS A 173 -8.30 -17.27 -22.80
CA LYS A 173 -8.75 -16.53 -23.98
C LYS A 173 -9.87 -15.54 -23.66
N TYR A 174 -10.76 -15.91 -22.74
CA TYR A 174 -11.79 -15.03 -22.23
C TYR A 174 -11.21 -13.80 -21.52
N TRP A 175 -10.24 -14.00 -20.62
CA TRP A 175 -9.57 -12.92 -19.90
C TRP A 175 -8.73 -12.04 -20.81
N GLU A 176 -8.01 -12.62 -21.78
CA GLU A 176 -7.31 -11.85 -22.82
C GLU A 176 -8.30 -10.98 -23.63
N GLY A 177 -9.47 -11.52 -23.98
CA GLY A 177 -10.54 -10.82 -24.66
C GLY A 177 -11.07 -9.63 -23.85
N MET A 178 -11.42 -9.84 -22.58
CA MET A 178 -11.91 -8.77 -21.69
C MET A 178 -10.88 -7.63 -21.54
N VAL A 179 -9.60 -7.96 -21.36
CA VAL A 179 -8.54 -6.95 -21.28
C VAL A 179 -8.42 -6.20 -22.60
N GLY A 180 -8.39 -6.92 -23.73
CA GLY A 180 -8.31 -6.29 -25.06
C GLY A 180 -9.48 -5.34 -25.35
N ILE A 181 -10.71 -5.76 -25.07
CA ILE A 181 -11.92 -4.94 -25.21
C ILE A 181 -11.81 -3.68 -24.34
N SER A 182 -11.38 -3.84 -23.09
CA SER A 182 -11.22 -2.73 -22.16
C SER A 182 -10.17 -1.72 -22.65
N MET A 183 -9.03 -2.20 -23.17
CA MET A 183 -7.99 -1.33 -23.74
C MET A 183 -8.53 -0.47 -24.90
N GLU A 184 -9.32 -1.08 -25.79
CA GLU A 184 -9.90 -0.37 -26.93
C GLU A 184 -10.96 0.65 -26.49
N ALA A 185 -11.87 0.24 -25.59
CA ALA A 185 -12.92 1.10 -25.05
C ALA A 185 -12.33 2.33 -24.34
N MET A 186 -11.31 2.13 -23.49
CA MET A 186 -10.65 3.21 -22.75
C MET A 186 -9.89 4.16 -23.69
N SER A 187 -9.30 3.66 -24.78
CA SER A 187 -8.63 4.49 -25.78
C SER A 187 -9.60 5.44 -26.48
N LYS A 188 -10.82 4.97 -26.80
CA LYS A 188 -11.91 5.79 -27.38
C LYS A 188 -12.41 6.81 -26.35
N LEU A 189 -12.75 6.36 -25.14
CA LEU A 189 -13.24 7.21 -24.05
C LEU A 189 -12.25 8.34 -23.71
N ARG A 190 -10.93 8.05 -23.70
CA ARG A 190 -9.88 9.06 -23.50
C ARG A 190 -9.96 10.19 -24.52
N GLY A 191 -10.29 9.88 -25.78
CA GLY A 191 -10.51 10.89 -26.82
C GLY A 191 -11.64 11.83 -26.43
N GLU A 192 -12.80 11.26 -26.12
CA GLU A 192 -14.01 12.01 -25.73
C GLU A 192 -13.80 12.85 -24.46
N VAL A 193 -13.15 12.30 -23.43
CA VAL A 193 -12.81 13.02 -22.20
C VAL A 193 -11.89 14.21 -22.49
N ASN A 194 -10.90 14.04 -23.36
CA ASN A 194 -9.99 15.12 -23.73
C ASN A 194 -10.66 16.16 -24.63
N ASP A 195 -11.68 15.79 -25.39
CA ASP A 195 -12.48 16.72 -26.19
C ASP A 195 -13.34 17.57 -25.26
N PHE A 196 -14.02 16.93 -24.29
CA PHE A 196 -14.77 17.59 -23.24
C PHE A 196 -13.89 18.56 -22.42
N PHE A 197 -12.69 18.15 -21.99
CA PHE A 197 -11.79 19.05 -21.28
C PHE A 197 -11.40 20.30 -22.09
N ARG A 198 -11.25 20.17 -23.41
CA ARG A 198 -10.92 21.31 -24.27
C ARG A 198 -12.09 22.27 -24.41
N GLU A 199 -13.31 21.76 -24.47
CA GLU A 199 -14.53 22.57 -24.49
C GLU A 199 -14.75 23.31 -23.16
N ASP A 200 -14.58 22.60 -22.05
CA ASP A 200 -14.76 23.14 -20.68
C ASP A 200 -13.66 24.16 -20.30
N ASN A 201 -12.38 23.84 -20.53
CA ASN A 201 -11.26 24.67 -20.09
C ASN A 201 -10.78 25.67 -21.15
N GLY A 202 -11.29 25.59 -22.38
CA GLY A 202 -10.84 26.41 -23.51
C GLY A 202 -9.38 26.20 -23.94
N SER A 203 -8.70 25.16 -23.44
CA SER A 203 -7.30 24.89 -23.75
C SER A 203 -6.96 23.39 -23.74
N PRO A 204 -5.91 22.95 -24.45
CA PRO A 204 -5.50 21.54 -24.50
C PRO A 204 -4.50 21.15 -23.41
N TYR A 205 -4.26 21.99 -22.41
CA TYR A 205 -3.25 21.73 -21.38
C TYR A 205 -3.67 20.66 -20.38
N LEU A 206 -4.95 20.62 -20.03
CA LEU A 206 -5.53 19.58 -19.19
C LEU A 206 -5.99 18.41 -20.07
N LYS A 207 -5.48 17.20 -19.77
CA LYS A 207 -5.82 15.99 -20.49
C LYS A 207 -5.66 14.76 -19.60
N MET A 208 -6.48 13.74 -19.85
CA MET A 208 -6.27 12.39 -19.33
C MET A 208 -5.44 11.56 -20.30
N ALA A 209 -4.51 10.79 -19.74
CA ALA A 209 -3.78 9.76 -20.44
C ALA A 209 -4.39 8.39 -20.12
N TYR A 210 -4.40 7.50 -21.11
CA TYR A 210 -4.60 6.08 -20.87
C TYR A 210 -3.24 5.48 -20.48
N GLU A 211 -3.15 4.88 -19.31
CA GLU A 211 -1.92 4.25 -18.81
C GLU A 211 -1.98 2.72 -18.97
N GLU A 212 -3.05 2.11 -18.46
CA GLU A 212 -3.12 0.67 -18.26
C GLU A 212 -4.53 0.11 -18.05
N VAL A 213 -4.67 -1.20 -18.25
CA VAL A 213 -5.74 -2.02 -17.68
C VAL A 213 -5.14 -2.86 -16.57
N LEU A 214 -5.72 -2.79 -15.36
CA LEU A 214 -5.29 -3.58 -14.20
C LEU A 214 -6.31 -4.69 -13.96
N PHE A 215 -5.99 -5.92 -14.35
CA PHE A 215 -6.90 -7.06 -14.28
C PHE A 215 -6.16 -8.40 -14.20
N PRO A 216 -6.56 -9.35 -13.32
CA PRO A 216 -7.43 -9.14 -12.18
C PRO A 216 -6.83 -8.12 -11.19
N VAL A 217 -7.67 -7.55 -10.34
CA VAL A 217 -7.29 -6.54 -9.34
C VAL A 217 -8.04 -6.77 -8.04
N VAL A 218 -7.36 -6.56 -6.92
CA VAL A 218 -7.94 -6.57 -5.58
C VAL A 218 -7.63 -5.26 -4.88
N PHE A 219 -8.68 -4.58 -4.45
CA PHE A 219 -8.60 -3.39 -3.59
C PHE A 219 -8.75 -3.82 -2.13
N THR A 220 -7.81 -3.37 -1.29
CA THR A 220 -7.75 -3.71 0.14
C THR A 220 -7.87 -2.47 1.04
N GLY A 221 -7.95 -1.30 0.43
CA GLY A 221 -8.22 -0.02 1.06
C GLY A 221 -7.78 1.15 0.19
N LYS A 222 -8.05 2.38 0.64
CA LYS A 222 -7.55 3.59 -0.02
C LYS A 222 -6.03 3.53 -0.19
N LYS A 223 -5.55 3.75 -1.42
CA LYS A 223 -4.13 3.63 -1.83
C LYS A 223 -3.50 2.25 -1.58
N LYS A 224 -4.32 1.21 -1.42
CA LYS A 224 -3.88 -0.16 -1.13
C LYS A 224 -4.54 -1.18 -2.04
N TYR A 225 -3.85 -1.59 -3.09
CA TYR A 225 -4.37 -2.54 -4.06
C TYR A 225 -3.23 -3.28 -4.76
N TYR A 226 -3.57 -4.41 -5.37
CA TYR A 226 -2.64 -5.18 -6.17
C TYR A 226 -3.36 -5.86 -7.33
N GLY A 227 -2.63 -6.17 -8.40
CA GLY A 227 -3.21 -6.77 -9.59
C GLY A 227 -2.18 -7.04 -10.67
N ILE A 228 -2.65 -7.53 -11.81
CA ILE A 228 -1.80 -7.75 -12.99
C ILE A 228 -1.98 -6.58 -13.96
N LEU A 229 -0.87 -5.92 -14.24
CA LEU A 229 -0.83 -4.74 -15.09
C LEU A 229 -0.78 -5.15 -16.57
N HIS A 230 -1.61 -4.55 -17.41
CA HIS A 230 -1.58 -4.70 -18.86
C HIS A 230 -1.48 -3.34 -19.54
N THR A 231 -0.41 -3.10 -20.29
CA THR A 231 -0.13 -1.79 -20.90
C THR A 231 -0.43 -1.76 -22.39
N SER A 232 0.27 -2.59 -23.18
CA SER A 232 0.14 -2.63 -24.64
C SER A 232 -0.66 -3.82 -25.16
N LYS A 233 -0.62 -4.94 -24.43
CA LYS A 233 -1.36 -6.16 -24.76
C LYS A 233 -1.67 -6.94 -23.48
N PRO A 234 -2.70 -7.81 -23.50
CA PRO A 234 -2.92 -8.76 -22.42
C PRO A 234 -1.66 -9.59 -22.15
N ASN A 235 -1.27 -9.68 -20.88
CA ASN A 235 -0.13 -10.48 -20.43
C ASN A 235 -0.28 -10.84 -18.95
N PHE A 236 -0.81 -12.03 -18.68
CA PHE A 236 -1.03 -12.54 -17.32
C PHE A 236 0.24 -13.05 -16.63
N ASN A 237 1.36 -13.12 -17.36
CA ASN A 237 2.66 -13.50 -16.81
C ASN A 237 3.46 -12.29 -16.31
N ASN A 238 2.86 -11.10 -16.29
CA ASN A 238 3.51 -9.90 -15.78
C ASN A 238 3.75 -10.00 -14.27
N LYS A 239 4.80 -9.32 -13.80
CA LYS A 239 5.07 -9.19 -12.37
C LYS A 239 3.89 -8.50 -11.69
N LEU A 240 3.53 -9.00 -10.52
CA LEU A 240 2.48 -8.43 -9.69
C LEU A 240 2.71 -6.94 -9.41
N PHE A 241 1.71 -6.13 -9.73
CA PHE A 241 1.67 -4.71 -9.40
C PHE A 241 1.08 -4.55 -8.00
N ILE A 242 1.81 -3.89 -7.09
CA ILE A 242 1.39 -3.72 -5.69
C ILE A 242 1.54 -2.26 -5.29
N ARG A 243 0.47 -1.64 -4.79
CA ARG A 243 0.44 -0.27 -4.30
C ARG A 243 0.01 -0.26 -2.84
N GLY A 244 0.84 0.31 -1.97
CA GLY A 244 0.53 0.65 -0.57
C GLY A 244 0.20 -0.48 0.40
N VAL A 245 -0.01 -1.72 -0.08
CA VAL A 245 -0.24 -2.89 0.78
C VAL A 245 0.94 -3.08 1.73
N GLU A 246 0.67 -3.47 2.97
CA GLU A 246 1.64 -3.49 4.07
C GLU A 246 2.92 -4.26 3.74
N ILE A 247 2.86 -5.29 2.90
CA ILE A 247 4.01 -6.12 2.52
C ILE A 247 5.13 -5.36 1.82
N VAL A 248 4.81 -4.28 1.07
CA VAL A 248 5.82 -3.47 0.38
C VAL A 248 6.43 -2.40 1.28
N LYS A 249 5.90 -2.22 2.50
CA LYS A 249 6.46 -1.27 3.46
C LYS A 249 7.81 -1.76 3.98
N ARG A 250 8.74 -0.82 4.14
CA ARG A 250 10.04 -1.09 4.79
C ARG A 250 9.83 -1.44 6.27
N GLY A 251 10.70 -2.27 6.83
CA GLY A 251 10.61 -2.72 8.22
C GLY A 251 9.69 -3.92 8.49
N GLN A 252 9.00 -4.44 7.46
CA GLN A 252 8.30 -5.73 7.60
C GLN A 252 9.26 -6.91 7.62
N SER A 253 8.87 -7.95 8.36
CA SER A 253 9.66 -9.17 8.45
C SER A 253 9.52 -10.02 7.20
N LYS A 254 10.48 -10.90 6.97
CA LYS A 254 10.49 -11.79 5.80
C LYS A 254 9.25 -12.68 5.77
N HIS A 255 8.91 -13.31 6.90
CA HIS A 255 7.72 -14.14 7.04
C HIS A 255 6.43 -13.36 6.70
N PHE A 256 6.29 -12.12 7.19
CA PHE A 256 5.13 -11.27 6.89
C PHE A 256 4.98 -10.97 5.38
N ARG A 257 6.11 -10.76 4.68
CA ARG A 257 6.10 -10.55 3.23
C ARG A 257 5.76 -11.82 2.46
N GLU A 258 6.29 -12.96 2.89
CA GLU A 258 6.08 -14.25 2.22
C GLU A 258 4.62 -14.71 2.33
N VAL A 259 4.03 -14.67 3.52
CA VAL A 259 2.61 -15.06 3.70
C VAL A 259 1.68 -14.14 2.91
N GLY A 260 1.92 -12.84 2.91
CA GLY A 260 1.10 -11.89 2.15
C GLY A 260 1.29 -12.05 0.64
N LYS A 261 2.52 -12.27 0.18
CA LYS A 261 2.80 -12.52 -1.23
C LYS A 261 2.16 -13.82 -1.70
N LYS A 262 2.15 -14.86 -0.87
CA LYS A 262 1.48 -16.13 -1.18
C LYS A 262 -0.02 -15.97 -1.42
N VAL A 263 -0.73 -15.20 -0.58
CA VAL A 263 -2.15 -14.86 -0.81
C VAL A 263 -2.32 -14.12 -2.14
N MET A 264 -1.49 -13.09 -2.38
CA MET A 264 -1.61 -12.29 -3.59
C MET A 264 -1.35 -13.11 -4.85
N ASP A 265 -0.24 -13.86 -4.89
CA ASP A 265 0.15 -14.68 -6.03
C ASP A 265 -0.97 -15.70 -6.31
N GLU A 266 -1.47 -16.42 -5.29
CA GLU A 266 -2.54 -17.41 -5.46
C GLU A 266 -3.85 -16.81 -5.96
N SER A 267 -4.20 -15.59 -5.49
CA SER A 267 -5.41 -14.88 -5.94
C SER A 267 -5.33 -14.34 -7.37
N MET A 268 -4.12 -14.25 -7.93
CA MET A 268 -3.86 -13.68 -9.26
C MET A 268 -3.54 -14.77 -10.30
N ARG A 269 -3.51 -16.04 -9.90
CA ARG A 269 -3.22 -17.16 -10.79
C ARG A 269 -4.33 -17.35 -11.80
N LEU A 270 -3.93 -17.38 -13.07
CA LEU A 270 -4.73 -17.84 -14.18
C LEU A 270 -4.78 -19.38 -14.16
N ASP A 271 -5.49 -19.93 -13.18
CA ASP A 271 -5.75 -21.36 -13.08
C ASP A 271 -7.22 -21.61 -13.45
N ASN A 272 -7.44 -22.54 -14.38
CA ASN A 272 -8.77 -22.90 -14.86
C ASN A 272 -9.60 -23.60 -13.77
N ASP A 273 -8.93 -24.29 -12.84
CA ASP A 273 -9.58 -25.07 -11.80
C ASP A 273 -9.69 -24.31 -10.46
N ASN A 274 -8.96 -23.20 -10.32
CA ASN A 274 -9.02 -22.38 -9.11
C ASN A 274 -10.30 -21.53 -9.09
N THR A 275 -11.35 -22.12 -8.50
CA THR A 275 -12.65 -21.50 -8.25
C THR A 275 -12.73 -20.85 -6.86
N ARG A 276 -11.62 -20.86 -6.11
CA ARG A 276 -11.59 -20.33 -4.74
C ARG A 276 -11.74 -18.82 -4.75
N THR A 277 -12.61 -18.34 -3.88
CA THR A 277 -12.71 -16.92 -3.51
C THR A 277 -11.45 -16.47 -2.80
N LEU A 278 -11.18 -15.15 -2.79
CA LEU A 278 -10.08 -14.58 -2.02
C LEU A 278 -10.16 -14.97 -0.53
N HIS A 279 -11.37 -15.07 0.02
CA HIS A 279 -11.61 -15.51 1.38
C HIS A 279 -11.15 -16.96 1.61
N GLN A 280 -11.47 -17.89 0.70
CA GLN A 280 -11.01 -19.29 0.79
C GLN A 280 -9.48 -19.40 0.63
N ILE A 281 -8.88 -18.60 -0.26
CA ILE A 281 -7.41 -18.54 -0.39
C ILE A 281 -6.78 -18.08 0.93
N VAL A 282 -7.34 -17.04 1.55
CA VAL A 282 -6.86 -16.56 2.86
C VAL A 282 -7.03 -17.64 3.93
N GLU A 283 -8.14 -18.38 3.95
CA GLU A 283 -8.34 -19.51 4.86
C GLU A 283 -7.28 -20.59 4.70
N ASP A 284 -6.99 -21.01 3.47
CA ASP A 284 -6.02 -22.07 3.16
C ASP A 284 -4.60 -21.65 3.57
N VAL A 285 -4.18 -20.44 3.17
CA VAL A 285 -2.84 -19.92 3.50
C VAL A 285 -2.71 -19.66 5.01
N LEU A 286 -3.79 -19.24 5.67
CA LEU A 286 -3.82 -19.07 7.12
C LEU A 286 -3.71 -20.42 7.85
N LYS A 287 -4.39 -21.49 7.41
CA LYS A 287 -4.23 -22.84 8.00
C LYS A 287 -2.78 -23.29 7.94
N GLU A 288 -2.15 -23.15 6.78
CA GLU A 288 -0.73 -23.49 6.59
C GLU A 288 0.16 -22.65 7.53
N THR A 289 -0.07 -21.33 7.58
CA THR A 289 0.69 -20.42 8.46
C THR A 289 0.58 -20.81 9.94
N ILE A 290 -0.61 -21.23 10.39
CA ILE A 290 -0.83 -21.67 11.78
C ILE A 290 -0.05 -22.96 12.06
N ASN A 291 -0.05 -23.92 11.13
CA ASN A 291 0.69 -25.17 11.30
C ASN A 291 2.21 -24.92 11.37
N ASP A 292 2.69 -23.97 10.57
CA ASP A 292 4.12 -23.65 10.48
C ASP A 292 4.58 -22.64 11.55
N ILE A 293 3.67 -22.08 12.36
CA ILE A 293 4.00 -21.02 13.33
C ILE A 293 5.05 -21.46 14.37
N SER A 294 5.10 -22.76 14.65
CA SER A 294 6.06 -23.39 15.57
C SER A 294 7.48 -23.49 14.99
N GLN A 295 7.62 -23.36 13.66
CA GLN A 295 8.88 -23.50 12.91
C GLN A 295 9.41 -22.17 12.38
N ILE A 296 8.87 -21.04 12.88
CA ILE A 296 9.29 -19.72 12.40
C ILE A 296 10.78 -19.50 12.71
N ASP A 297 11.57 -19.44 11.64
CA ASP A 297 12.99 -19.11 11.70
C ASP A 297 13.20 -17.70 12.28
N LEU A 298 14.23 -17.54 13.09
CA LEU A 298 14.68 -16.26 13.64
C LEU A 298 14.89 -15.22 12.53
N ASN A 299 15.46 -15.63 11.38
CA ASN A 299 15.65 -14.71 10.26
C ASN A 299 14.32 -14.32 9.59
N GLY A 300 13.28 -15.16 9.74
CA GLY A 300 11.93 -14.90 9.27
C GLY A 300 11.25 -13.73 9.99
N VAL A 301 11.64 -13.42 11.22
CA VAL A 301 10.99 -12.42 12.09
C VAL A 301 11.77 -11.11 12.26
N ILE A 302 12.97 -11.01 11.70
CA ILE A 302 13.79 -9.78 11.74
C ILE A 302 13.01 -8.63 11.09
N LYS A 303 12.94 -7.50 11.79
CA LYS A 303 12.37 -6.24 11.32
C LYS A 303 13.46 -5.17 11.27
N THR A 304 13.18 -4.08 10.56
CA THR A 304 14.11 -2.93 10.49
C THR A 304 13.42 -1.62 10.87
N ALA A 305 14.11 -0.80 11.64
CA ALA A 305 13.68 0.53 12.04
C ALA A 305 14.79 1.55 11.77
N VAL A 306 14.43 2.84 11.73
CA VAL A 306 15.40 3.94 11.70
C VAL A 306 15.71 4.29 13.15
N HIS A 307 16.99 4.43 13.47
CA HIS A 307 17.44 4.92 14.76
C HIS A 307 17.24 6.44 14.82
N THR A 308 16.32 6.91 15.66
CA THR A 308 15.93 8.34 15.67
C THR A 308 16.42 9.12 16.91
N ARG A 309 17.21 8.53 17.84
CA ARG A 309 17.76 9.22 19.03
C ARG A 309 18.80 8.38 19.79
N GLU A 310 20.00 8.93 20.01
CA GLU A 310 21.05 8.36 20.87
C GLU A 310 20.61 8.18 22.34
N GLU A 311 19.78 9.08 22.88
CA GLU A 311 19.38 9.04 24.29
C GLU A 311 18.49 7.84 24.67
N ALA A 312 17.82 7.22 23.68
CA ALA A 312 16.82 6.19 23.93
C ALA A 312 17.47 4.88 24.40
N ASP A 313 18.61 4.49 23.83
CA ASP A 313 19.27 3.23 24.16
C ASP A 313 20.11 3.34 25.44
N ALA A 314 20.76 4.49 25.71
CA ALA A 314 21.44 4.73 26.98
C ALA A 314 20.47 4.65 28.19
N LYS A 315 19.28 5.27 28.09
CA LYS A 315 18.22 5.16 29.12
C LYS A 315 17.65 3.75 29.23
N ARG A 316 17.60 3.00 28.12
CA ARG A 316 17.03 1.64 28.05
C ARG A 316 17.98 0.56 28.57
N LEU A 317 19.29 0.72 28.36
CA LEU A 317 20.37 -0.10 28.92
C LEU A 317 20.47 0.10 30.45
N ILE A 318 20.42 1.36 30.92
CA ILE A 318 20.41 1.70 32.36
C ILE A 318 19.17 1.14 33.07
N LYS A 319 17.98 1.23 32.45
CA LYS A 319 16.72 0.71 33.04
C LYS A 319 16.68 -0.81 33.19
N LYS A 320 17.47 -1.56 32.41
CA LYS A 320 17.55 -3.04 32.49
C LYS A 320 18.64 -3.54 33.45
N GLY A 321 19.40 -2.66 34.11
CA GLY A 321 20.43 -3.03 35.08
C GLY A 321 21.61 -3.81 34.50
N LEU A 322 21.77 -3.78 33.16
CA LEU A 322 22.85 -4.47 32.46
C LEU A 322 23.97 -3.49 32.18
N THR A 323 25.20 -3.79 32.62
CA THR A 323 26.40 -3.17 32.07
C THR A 323 26.48 -3.54 30.59
N PRO A 324 26.55 -2.57 29.65
CA PRO A 324 26.66 -2.91 28.24
C PRO A 324 27.98 -3.65 28.05
N GLU A 325 27.89 -4.93 27.73
CA GLU A 325 29.01 -5.63 27.12
C GLU A 325 29.17 -5.04 25.72
N PRO A 326 30.21 -4.22 25.45
CA PRO A 326 30.28 -3.40 24.24
C PRO A 326 30.27 -4.22 22.95
N TYR A 327 30.57 -5.51 23.03
CA TYR A 327 30.64 -6.45 21.91
C TYR A 327 29.29 -7.08 21.52
N LEU A 328 28.20 -6.79 22.24
CA LEU A 328 26.86 -7.33 21.98
C LEU A 328 25.89 -6.31 21.38
N TYR A 329 26.16 -5.02 21.54
CA TYR A 329 25.30 -3.92 21.13
C TYR A 329 26.11 -2.90 20.33
N GLU A 330 26.08 -3.02 19.00
CA GLU A 330 26.55 -1.95 18.11
C GLU A 330 25.44 -0.91 18.00
N ILE A 331 25.67 0.28 18.57
CA ILE A 331 24.70 1.38 18.54
C ILE A 331 24.78 2.02 17.15
N PRO A 332 23.68 2.03 16.37
CA PRO A 332 23.65 2.68 15.06
C PRO A 332 23.68 4.20 15.20
N GLU A 333 24.25 4.89 14.22
CA GLU A 333 24.22 6.35 14.20
C GLU A 333 22.78 6.88 14.01
N PRO A 334 22.45 8.08 14.53
CA PRO A 334 21.17 8.73 14.24
C PRO A 334 20.88 8.81 12.74
N GLY A 335 19.72 8.28 12.34
CA GLY A 335 19.28 8.18 10.94
C GLY A 335 19.65 6.86 10.27
N GLU A 336 20.55 6.06 10.83
CA GLU A 336 20.85 4.73 10.33
C GLU A 336 19.74 3.74 10.65
N ARG A 337 19.72 2.63 9.91
CA ARG A 337 18.76 1.56 10.14
C ARG A 337 19.41 0.43 10.90
N PHE A 338 18.64 -0.16 11.79
CA PHE A 338 19.05 -1.34 12.53
C PHE A 338 18.01 -2.45 12.45
N GLU A 339 18.49 -3.67 12.66
CA GLU A 339 17.69 -4.87 12.71
C GLU A 339 17.26 -5.16 14.15
N TYR A 340 16.02 -5.60 14.32
CA TYR A 340 15.50 -5.96 15.63
C TYR A 340 14.47 -7.09 15.55
N ILE A 341 14.27 -7.76 16.68
CA ILE A 341 13.26 -8.78 16.92
C ILE A 341 12.46 -8.37 18.17
N VAL A 342 11.16 -8.61 18.18
CA VAL A 342 10.33 -8.36 19.37
C VAL A 342 10.33 -9.62 20.23
N VAL A 343 10.85 -9.52 21.45
CA VAL A 343 10.98 -10.63 22.41
C VAL A 343 9.88 -10.59 23.48
N GLU A 344 9.60 -11.75 24.07
CA GLU A 344 8.67 -11.86 25.20
C GLU A 344 9.18 -11.04 26.39
N ASN A 345 8.28 -10.24 26.96
CA ASN A 345 8.49 -9.47 28.17
C ASN A 345 7.14 -9.10 28.80
N ASP A 346 7.14 -8.42 29.94
CA ASP A 346 5.92 -7.95 30.60
C ASP A 346 4.95 -7.28 29.62
N SER A 347 3.68 -7.66 29.69
CA SER A 347 2.63 -7.19 28.77
C SER A 347 2.36 -5.68 28.87
N SER A 348 2.74 -5.05 29.99
CA SER A 348 2.61 -3.61 30.24
C SER A 348 3.66 -2.75 29.51
N GLN A 349 4.73 -3.36 29.00
CA GLN A 349 5.82 -2.63 28.35
C GLN A 349 5.49 -2.26 26.90
N ARG A 350 6.00 -1.11 26.45
CA ARG A 350 5.80 -0.65 25.07
C ARG A 350 6.56 -1.57 24.11
N VAL A 351 6.12 -1.67 22.86
CA VAL A 351 6.81 -2.48 21.83
C VAL A 351 8.27 -2.07 21.70
N GLY A 352 8.56 -0.76 21.80
CA GLY A 352 9.92 -0.23 21.83
C GLY A 352 10.79 -0.86 22.92
N ASP A 353 10.24 -1.19 24.09
CA ASP A 353 10.97 -1.83 25.20
C ASP A 353 11.25 -3.32 24.99
N LYS A 354 10.49 -3.94 24.08
CA LYS A 354 10.59 -5.36 23.71
C LYS A 354 11.48 -5.63 22.49
N MET A 355 12.02 -4.59 21.84
CA MET A 355 12.92 -4.74 20.69
C MET A 355 14.31 -5.22 21.12
N GLU A 356 14.87 -6.21 20.46
CA GLU A 356 16.19 -6.75 20.77
C GLU A 356 16.98 -7.04 19.49
N TYR A 357 18.31 -6.91 19.55
CA TYR A 357 19.16 -7.20 18.40
C TYR A 357 19.15 -8.70 18.07
N PRO A 358 19.09 -9.11 16.77
CA PRO A 358 19.06 -10.52 16.39
C PRO A 358 20.21 -11.34 16.99
N GLU A 359 21.42 -10.78 17.07
CA GLU A 359 22.57 -11.46 17.68
C GLU A 359 22.39 -11.72 19.17
N VAL A 360 21.84 -10.74 19.90
CA VAL A 360 21.55 -10.85 21.33
C VAL A 360 20.50 -11.92 21.57
N VAL A 361 19.46 -11.98 20.74
CA VAL A 361 18.43 -13.03 20.81
C VAL A 361 19.04 -14.41 20.60
N ARG A 362 19.94 -14.58 19.61
CA ARG A 362 20.65 -15.85 19.35
C ARG A 362 21.55 -16.25 20.51
N ARG A 363 22.39 -15.34 21.01
CA ARG A 363 23.39 -15.63 22.06
C ARG A 363 22.76 -15.90 23.41
N LEU A 364 21.73 -15.14 23.78
CA LEU A 364 21.06 -15.23 25.09
C LEU A 364 19.83 -16.15 25.08
N GLY A 365 19.47 -16.73 23.94
CA GLY A 365 18.31 -17.62 23.81
C GLY A 365 16.99 -16.96 24.20
N LYS A 366 16.82 -15.67 23.93
CA LYS A 366 15.60 -14.93 24.29
C LYS A 366 14.41 -15.45 23.48
N LYS A 367 13.27 -15.61 24.15
CA LYS A 367 12.03 -16.05 23.50
C LYS A 367 11.41 -14.95 22.66
N ILE A 368 10.96 -15.29 21.46
CA ILE A 368 10.31 -14.37 20.51
C ILE A 368 8.86 -14.17 20.94
N ASP A 369 8.34 -12.94 20.89
CA ASP A 369 6.93 -12.64 21.16
C ASP A 369 6.07 -13.08 19.96
N ILE A 370 5.71 -14.36 19.90
CA ILE A 370 4.90 -14.93 18.81
C ILE A 370 3.54 -14.22 18.71
N SER A 371 2.97 -13.79 19.83
CA SER A 371 1.68 -13.08 19.88
C SER A 371 1.75 -11.75 19.12
N TYR A 372 2.84 -11.00 19.27
CA TYR A 372 3.08 -9.79 18.51
C TYR A 372 3.09 -10.04 16.99
N TYR A 373 3.87 -11.02 16.52
CA TYR A 373 3.96 -11.32 15.09
C TYR A 373 2.64 -11.87 14.54
N LEU A 374 1.96 -12.76 15.28
CA LEU A 374 0.64 -13.26 14.90
C LEU A 374 -0.37 -12.13 14.78
N LYS A 375 -0.39 -11.17 15.71
CA LYS A 375 -1.27 -9.99 15.62
C LYS A 375 -1.04 -9.20 14.33
N THR A 376 0.21 -9.04 13.91
CA THR A 376 0.51 -8.35 12.64
C THR A 376 0.00 -9.12 11.44
N VAL A 377 0.21 -10.43 11.41
CA VAL A 377 -0.25 -11.33 10.33
C VAL A 377 -1.79 -11.38 10.27
N VAL A 378 -2.48 -11.41 11.42
CA VAL A 378 -3.94 -11.29 11.50
C VAL A 378 -4.44 -10.01 10.84
N GLY A 379 -3.80 -8.87 11.13
CA GLY A 379 -4.14 -7.60 10.50
C GLY A 379 -3.96 -7.62 8.98
N LEU A 380 -2.93 -8.32 8.49
CA LEU A 380 -2.68 -8.52 7.06
C LEU A 380 -3.74 -9.41 6.40
N TYR A 381 -4.09 -10.56 6.98
CA TYR A 381 -5.14 -11.42 6.43
C TYR A 381 -6.51 -10.73 6.41
N ALA A 382 -6.84 -10.03 7.49
CA ALA A 382 -8.06 -9.23 7.56
C ALA A 382 -8.10 -8.16 6.45
N ARG A 383 -6.95 -7.61 6.07
CA ARG A 383 -6.84 -6.62 4.99
C ARG A 383 -7.20 -7.18 3.61
N PHE A 384 -6.99 -8.48 3.38
CA PHE A 384 -7.37 -9.12 2.12
C PHE A 384 -8.86 -9.39 2.01
N ILE A 385 -9.54 -9.65 3.13
CA ILE A 385 -10.96 -10.05 3.14
C ILE A 385 -11.90 -8.94 3.62
N ASN A 386 -11.41 -7.78 4.05
CA ASN A 386 -12.25 -6.74 4.64
C ASN A 386 -13.36 -6.25 3.69
N TYR A 387 -13.17 -6.28 2.37
CA TYR A 387 -14.19 -5.92 1.37
C TYR A 387 -15.19 -7.05 1.05
N ASP A 388 -15.03 -8.24 1.63
CA ASP A 388 -16.04 -9.29 1.56
C ASP A 388 -17.33 -8.82 2.26
N ASP A 389 -18.47 -9.06 1.63
CA ASP A 389 -19.80 -8.64 2.14
C ASP A 389 -20.06 -9.11 3.57
N ARG A 390 -19.46 -10.23 4.00
CA ARG A 390 -19.55 -10.76 5.37
C ARG A 390 -18.98 -9.81 6.42
N HIS A 391 -18.07 -8.92 6.03
CA HIS A 391 -17.37 -8.01 6.94
C HIS A 391 -17.82 -6.55 6.78
N GLN A 392 -18.56 -6.23 5.72
CA GLN A 392 -19.03 -4.87 5.49
C GLN A 392 -20.08 -4.46 6.53
N PRO A 393 -19.90 -3.32 7.21
CA PRO A 393 -20.88 -2.83 8.18
C PRO A 393 -22.11 -2.27 7.47
N SER A 394 -23.28 -2.40 8.10
CA SER A 394 -24.50 -1.74 7.61
C SER A 394 -24.37 -0.22 7.72
N SER A 395 -25.13 0.51 6.89
CA SER A 395 -25.15 1.98 6.88
C SER A 395 -25.51 2.56 8.26
N GLU A 396 -26.38 1.91 9.02
CA GLU A 396 -26.76 2.32 10.38
C GLU A 396 -25.57 2.32 11.35
N ILE A 397 -24.71 1.29 11.27
CA ILE A 397 -23.52 1.17 12.13
C ILE A 397 -22.51 2.27 11.77
N VAL A 398 -22.34 2.56 10.48
CA VAL A 398 -21.43 3.62 10.01
C VAL A 398 -21.91 5.00 10.49
N LEU A 399 -23.20 5.29 10.32
CA LEU A 399 -23.82 6.54 10.80
C LEU A 399 -23.72 6.69 12.32
N GLY A 400 -23.97 5.60 13.07
CA GLY A 400 -23.82 5.61 14.53
C GLY A 400 -22.38 5.87 14.99
N ALA A 401 -21.39 5.37 14.25
CA ALA A 401 -19.98 5.64 14.53
C ALA A 401 -19.59 7.09 14.18
N LEU A 402 -20.11 7.63 13.08
CA LEU A 402 -19.88 9.02 12.66
C LEU A 402 -20.43 10.00 13.72
N LYS A 403 -21.66 9.78 14.20
CA LYS A 403 -22.26 10.60 15.27
C LYS A 403 -21.39 10.65 16.52
N LYS A 404 -20.93 9.49 17.01
CA LYS A 404 -20.03 9.41 18.18
C LYS A 404 -18.71 10.16 17.98
N LEU A 405 -18.21 10.22 16.74
CA LEU A 405 -16.97 10.91 16.41
C LEU A 405 -17.19 12.44 16.42
N LYS A 406 -18.30 12.91 15.85
CA LYS A 406 -18.72 14.32 15.92
C LYS A 406 -19.01 14.77 17.37
N ASP A 407 -19.67 13.94 18.17
CA ASP A 407 -19.99 14.24 19.59
C ASP A 407 -18.72 14.26 20.46
N GLY A 408 -17.75 13.38 20.18
CA GLY A 408 -16.45 13.36 20.85
C GLY A 408 -15.60 14.60 20.58
N ASN A 409 -15.68 15.16 19.37
CA ASN A 409 -15.01 16.41 19.02
C ASN A 409 -15.65 17.63 19.70
N LYS A 410 -16.99 17.67 19.84
CA LYS A 410 -17.69 18.74 20.59
C LYS A 410 -17.35 18.77 22.08
N ALA A 411 -17.03 17.63 22.68
CA ALA A 411 -16.62 17.55 24.09
C ALA A 411 -15.16 17.99 24.34
N GLY A 412 -14.37 18.22 23.28
CA GLY A 412 -12.97 18.67 23.36
C GLY A 412 -12.78 20.19 23.38
N ASP A 413 -13.75 20.96 22.88
CA ASP A 413 -13.65 22.42 22.69
C ASP A 413 -14.31 23.27 23.79
N SER A 414 -14.76 22.66 24.89
CA SER A 414 -15.41 23.40 25.98
C SER A 414 -14.60 23.35 27.28
N LYS A 415 -13.40 23.95 27.27
CA LYS A 415 -12.76 24.50 28.48
C LYS A 415 -11.82 25.67 28.13
N ALA A 416 -12.36 26.89 28.12
CA ALA A 416 -11.80 28.05 28.82
C ALA A 416 -12.76 29.26 28.74
N ASP A 417 -13.18 29.69 29.93
CA ASP A 417 -13.63 30.99 30.39
C ASP A 417 -14.89 31.70 29.84
N ASP A 418 -15.83 31.76 30.79
CA ASP A 418 -16.94 32.69 30.98
C ASP A 418 -16.47 34.16 31.02
N GLY A 419 -17.21 35.03 30.33
CA GLY A 419 -16.98 36.48 30.29
C GLY A 419 -17.85 37.15 29.23
N GLY A 420 -19.16 37.24 29.48
CA GLY A 420 -20.11 37.84 28.53
C GLY A 420 -19.99 39.36 28.36
N VAL A 421 -20.33 39.86 27.18
CA VAL A 421 -21.10 41.10 26.93
C VAL A 421 -21.87 40.94 25.60
N ASN A 422 -23.15 41.31 25.62
CA ASN A 422 -24.09 41.34 24.51
C ASN A 422 -23.62 42.20 23.32
N GLY A 423 -24.03 41.79 22.12
CA GLY A 423 -24.07 42.60 20.91
C GLY A 423 -24.75 41.80 19.83
N ASP A 424 -26.05 42.04 19.67
CA ASP A 424 -26.87 41.54 18.57
C ASP A 424 -26.23 41.90 17.22
N ASP A 425 -26.10 40.92 16.33
CA ASP A 425 -26.43 41.09 14.92
C ASP A 425 -26.81 39.71 14.35
N LEU A 426 -28.10 39.62 14.02
CA LEU A 426 -28.72 38.52 13.31
C LEU A 426 -28.31 38.60 11.84
N ASP A 427 -27.56 37.61 11.37
CA ASP A 427 -27.72 37.13 10.00
C ASP A 427 -27.93 35.61 10.08
N GLU A 428 -29.20 35.23 9.93
CA GLU A 428 -29.64 33.87 9.71
C GLU A 428 -29.25 33.43 8.30
N ASP A 429 -28.06 32.87 8.14
CA ASP A 429 -27.80 31.90 7.06
C ASP A 429 -27.60 30.52 7.70
N LYS A 430 -28.73 29.99 8.20
CA LYS A 430 -28.87 28.54 8.33
C LYS A 430 -29.19 28.01 6.95
N ASP A 431 -28.19 27.42 6.30
CA ASP A 431 -28.33 26.26 5.41
C ASP A 431 -26.93 25.75 5.02
N ASP A 432 -26.08 25.47 6.02
CA ASP A 432 -25.05 24.45 5.83
C ASP A 432 -25.74 23.10 6.05
N GLU A 433 -26.40 22.60 5.01
CA GLU A 433 -26.67 21.17 4.93
C GLU A 433 -25.31 20.47 5.14
N ASP A 434 -25.18 19.71 6.23
CA ASP A 434 -24.06 18.81 6.53
C ASP A 434 -23.87 17.85 5.33
N GLU A 435 -23.22 18.30 4.26
CA GLU A 435 -22.79 17.45 3.17
C GLU A 435 -21.78 16.48 3.79
N MET A 436 -22.24 15.25 4.04
CA MET A 436 -21.41 14.25 4.72
C MET A 436 -20.15 14.05 3.91
N ASP A 437 -18.97 14.31 4.50
CA ASP A 437 -17.70 14.03 3.84
C ASP A 437 -17.63 12.53 3.50
N GLU A 438 -17.83 12.21 2.22
CA GLU A 438 -17.80 10.85 1.70
C GLU A 438 -16.47 10.15 2.05
N ASP A 439 -15.38 10.91 2.19
CA ASP A 439 -14.07 10.38 2.57
C ASP A 439 -14.04 9.98 4.05
N GLU A 440 -14.67 10.75 4.95
CA GLU A 440 -14.82 10.36 6.36
C GLU A 440 -15.68 9.10 6.50
N VAL A 441 -16.81 9.04 5.80
CA VAL A 441 -17.69 7.86 5.78
C VAL A 441 -16.93 6.64 5.29
N SER A 442 -16.16 6.77 4.20
CA SER A 442 -15.34 5.68 3.65
C SER A 442 -14.25 5.23 4.63
N LYS A 443 -13.56 6.15 5.31
CA LYS A 443 -12.54 5.81 6.32
C LYS A 443 -13.13 5.04 7.49
N ILE A 444 -14.29 5.45 7.98
CA ILE A 444 -14.98 4.77 9.09
C ILE A 444 -15.43 3.38 8.66
N ARG A 445 -16.05 3.25 7.48
CA ARG A 445 -16.47 1.96 6.92
C ARG A 445 -15.29 0.99 6.80
N ASP A 446 -14.19 1.43 6.19
CA ASP A 446 -12.96 0.62 6.04
C ASP A 446 -12.41 0.17 7.40
N ALA A 447 -12.40 1.06 8.40
CA ALA A 447 -11.90 0.74 9.74
C ALA A 447 -12.80 -0.27 10.47
N LEU A 448 -14.12 -0.16 10.32
CA LEU A 448 -15.09 -1.10 10.89
C LEU A 448 -15.00 -2.47 10.21
N ALA A 449 -14.95 -2.49 8.88
CA ALA A 449 -14.80 -3.72 8.10
C ALA A 449 -13.50 -4.46 8.45
N GLN A 450 -12.38 -3.73 8.56
CA GLN A 450 -11.11 -4.28 9.01
C GLN A 450 -11.22 -4.91 10.41
N LYS A 451 -11.87 -4.24 11.37
CA LYS A 451 -12.08 -4.79 12.72
C LYS A 451 -12.94 -6.05 12.71
N SER A 452 -13.98 -6.08 11.88
CA SER A 452 -14.85 -7.25 11.69
C SER A 452 -14.04 -8.45 11.15
N ALA A 453 -13.26 -8.23 10.10
CA ALA A 453 -12.38 -9.23 9.51
C ALA A 453 -11.31 -9.72 10.51
N GLU A 454 -10.67 -8.83 11.27
CA GLU A 454 -9.70 -9.23 12.32
C GLU A 454 -10.34 -10.10 13.40
N LYS A 455 -11.57 -9.78 13.81
CA LYS A 455 -12.32 -10.59 14.79
C LYS A 455 -12.61 -11.98 14.22
N TRP A 456 -13.00 -12.06 12.95
CA TRP A 456 -13.25 -13.32 12.27
C TRP A 456 -11.98 -14.19 12.18
N ILE A 457 -10.86 -13.62 11.70
CA ILE A 457 -9.57 -14.32 11.60
C ILE A 457 -9.12 -14.86 12.97
N ARG A 458 -9.26 -14.07 14.05
CA ARG A 458 -8.95 -14.54 15.41
C ARG A 458 -9.85 -15.70 15.85
N GLY A 459 -11.14 -15.62 15.56
CA GLY A 459 -12.10 -16.68 15.82
C GLY A 459 -11.75 -17.96 15.06
N TYR A 460 -11.34 -17.82 13.81
CA TYR A 460 -10.90 -18.91 12.96
C TYR A 460 -9.64 -19.60 13.52
N ILE A 461 -8.60 -18.83 13.86
CA ILE A 461 -7.38 -19.36 14.52
C ILE A 461 -7.75 -20.14 15.79
N LYS A 462 -8.65 -19.60 16.61
CA LYS A 462 -9.11 -20.27 17.83
C LYS A 462 -9.84 -21.58 17.51
N SER A 463 -10.70 -21.59 16.51
CA SER A 463 -11.43 -22.80 16.08
C SER A 463 -10.50 -23.92 15.58
N GLN A 464 -9.41 -23.57 14.89
CA GLN A 464 -8.41 -24.53 14.43
C GLN A 464 -7.56 -25.09 15.58
N HIS A 465 -7.38 -24.36 16.68
CA HIS A 465 -6.73 -24.88 17.88
C HIS A 465 -7.66 -25.74 18.76
N ASP A 466 -8.93 -25.37 18.87
CA ASP A 466 -9.91 -26.07 19.72
C ASP A 466 -10.55 -27.27 19.02
N GLY A 467 -10.65 -27.25 17.68
CA GLY A 467 -11.18 -28.35 16.86
C GLY A 467 -10.46 -29.68 17.07
N PRO A 468 -9.12 -29.74 16.91
CA PRO A 468 -8.34 -30.95 17.16
C PRO A 468 -8.44 -31.45 18.62
N LYS A 469 -8.60 -30.55 19.59
CA LYS A 469 -8.81 -30.92 21.00
C LYS A 469 -10.20 -31.52 21.22
N LYS A 470 -11.24 -30.96 20.60
CA LYS A 470 -12.60 -31.52 20.62
C LYS A 470 -12.64 -32.87 19.91
N ASP A 471 -12.03 -33.00 18.74
CA ASP A 471 -11.98 -34.27 18.01
C ASP A 471 -11.21 -35.33 18.79
N LYS A 472 -10.09 -34.99 19.42
CA LYS A 472 -9.35 -35.90 20.30
C LYS A 472 -10.16 -36.31 21.54
N THR A 473 -10.98 -35.41 22.08
CA THR A 473 -11.89 -35.68 23.23
C THR A 473 -13.10 -36.52 22.82
N ILE A 474 -13.64 -36.30 21.62
CA ILE A 474 -14.73 -37.08 21.02
C ILE A 474 -14.22 -38.49 20.66
N ILE A 475 -13.06 -38.59 20.01
CA ILE A 475 -12.41 -39.86 19.71
C ILE A 475 -12.08 -40.60 21.01
N SER A 476 -11.56 -39.93 22.05
CA SER A 476 -11.32 -40.60 23.34
C SER A 476 -12.61 -41.07 24.00
N HIS A 477 -13.70 -40.29 23.97
CA HIS A 477 -15.00 -40.71 24.49
C HIS A 477 -15.61 -41.87 23.69
N LEU A 478 -15.49 -41.85 22.36
CA LEU A 478 -15.96 -42.94 21.49
C LEU A 478 -15.16 -44.23 21.72
N TRP A 479 -13.84 -44.12 21.90
CA TRP A 479 -12.98 -45.27 22.23
C TRP A 479 -13.19 -45.79 23.66
N GLU A 480 -13.46 -44.92 24.63
CA GLU A 480 -13.82 -45.31 25.99
C GLU A 480 -15.18 -46.03 26.00
N GLY A 481 -16.17 -45.49 25.28
CA GLY A 481 -17.48 -46.12 25.07
C GLY A 481 -17.38 -47.47 24.37
N ALA A 482 -16.52 -47.59 23.35
CA ALA A 482 -16.26 -48.85 22.66
C ALA A 482 -15.56 -49.88 23.58
N ARG A 483 -14.64 -49.45 24.45
CA ARG A 483 -14.00 -50.30 25.47
C ARG A 483 -14.99 -50.81 26.51
N ILE A 484 -15.87 -49.94 27.00
CA ILE A 484 -16.91 -50.31 27.97
C ILE A 484 -17.90 -51.29 27.33
N TYR A 485 -18.28 -51.06 26.08
CA TYR A 485 -19.15 -51.95 25.32
C TYR A 485 -18.50 -53.32 25.07
N ALA A 486 -17.24 -53.35 24.64
CA ALA A 486 -16.48 -54.58 24.43
C ALA A 486 -16.25 -55.36 25.75
N LYS A 487 -15.98 -54.67 26.85
CA LYS A 487 -15.88 -55.27 28.19
C LYS A 487 -17.22 -55.85 28.65
N LYS A 488 -18.32 -55.13 28.44
CA LYS A 488 -19.68 -55.62 28.76
C LYS A 488 -20.03 -56.85 27.94
N ILE A 489 -19.69 -56.89 26.65
CA ILE A 489 -19.85 -58.09 25.81
C ILE A 489 -18.96 -59.23 26.31
N PHE A 490 -17.69 -58.98 26.62
CA PHE A 490 -16.80 -60.00 27.15
C PHE A 490 -17.33 -60.59 28.47
N ASP A 491 -17.73 -59.74 29.42
CA ASP A 491 -18.26 -60.14 30.72
C ASP A 491 -19.60 -60.88 30.59
N THR A 492 -20.52 -60.47 29.69
CA THR A 492 -21.79 -61.21 29.46
C THR A 492 -21.64 -62.48 28.64
N THR A 493 -20.62 -62.57 27.78
CA THR A 493 -20.43 -63.74 26.90
C THR A 493 -19.54 -64.82 27.55
N TYR A 494 -18.66 -64.44 28.49
CA TYR A 494 -17.65 -65.33 29.06
C TYR A 494 -17.67 -65.48 30.59
N ALA A 495 -18.46 -64.69 31.35
CA ALA A 495 -18.53 -64.88 32.81
C ALA A 495 -19.21 -66.20 33.24
N ASP A 496 -20.04 -66.80 32.38
CA ASP A 496 -20.73 -68.07 32.67
C ASP A 496 -20.00 -69.33 32.16
N LYS A 497 -18.74 -69.22 31.71
CA LYS A 497 -17.92 -70.38 31.27
C LYS A 497 -16.71 -70.64 32.16
N GLY A 498 -16.88 -70.38 33.46
CA GLY A 498 -15.94 -70.72 34.52
C GLY A 498 -16.25 -72.05 35.22
N GLU A 499 -16.86 -73.03 34.56
CA GLU A 499 -16.85 -74.44 34.98
C GLU A 499 -16.62 -75.33 33.75
N HIS A 500 -15.65 -76.24 33.88
CA HIS A 500 -15.12 -77.18 32.89
C HIS A 500 -14.05 -76.66 31.93
N LEU A 501 -12.78 -76.82 32.35
CA LEU A 501 -11.74 -77.55 31.61
C LEU A 501 -10.58 -77.86 32.58
N THR A 502 -10.54 -79.12 33.04
CA THR A 502 -9.32 -79.84 33.45
C THR A 502 -8.46 -80.15 32.24
#